data_AF-A0A943K7J8-F1
#
_entry.id   AF-A0A943K7J8-F1
#
_cell.length_a   1.000
_cell.length_b   1.000
_cell.length_c   1.000
_cell.angle_alpha   90.00
_cell.angle_beta   90.00
_cell.angle_gamma   90.00
#
_symmetry.space_group_name_H-M   'P 1'
#
loop_
_entity.id
_entity.type
_entity.pdbx_description
1 polymer ?
#
loop_
_entity_poly.entity_id
_entity_poly.type
_entity_poly.pdbx_seq_one_letter_code
_entity_poly.pdbx_strand_id
1 'polypeptide(L)'
;MTIDIITLTAKQYAALSAEQLDKVRAAQLKKDGYKAALEEEKRKKKYALVRAGIFRSCVYEKLCAALTAEYEEKTAAVRQGLLFYLQYAAKPETSGGTSAEYADYSLSATDRVQAVKNYYHAKYTNASERFDAFKKDTTAPTYLGEYYSATYDYFAQGN
;
A
#
# COMPACT_ATOMS: atom_id res chain seq x y z
N MET A 1 -16.30 -8.88 -12.15
CA MET A 1 -15.50 -9.33 -10.99
C MET A 1 -16.15 -8.77 -9.75
N THR A 2 -16.55 -9.62 -8.81
CA THR A 2 -17.17 -9.19 -7.54
C THR A 2 -16.08 -9.22 -6.47
N ILE A 3 -15.84 -8.10 -5.79
CA ILE A 3 -14.83 -8.02 -4.73
C ILE A 3 -15.49 -8.45 -3.42
N ASP A 4 -15.05 -9.56 -2.87
CA ASP A 4 -15.59 -10.16 -1.65
C ASP A 4 -14.46 -10.64 -0.69
N ILE A 5 -13.22 -10.26 -0.96
CA ILE A 5 -12.08 -10.54 -0.07
C ILE A 5 -12.11 -9.73 1.23
N ILE A 6 -12.68 -8.53 1.18
CA ILE A 6 -12.94 -7.67 2.33
C ILE A 6 -14.34 -7.07 2.19
N THR A 7 -15.03 -6.91 3.31
CA THR A 7 -16.33 -6.26 3.39
C THR A 7 -16.12 -4.78 3.65
N LEU A 8 -16.02 -3.97 2.59
CA LEU A 8 -16.04 -2.51 2.68
C LEU A 8 -17.35 -1.96 2.13
N THR A 9 -17.80 -0.85 2.69
CA THR A 9 -18.96 -0.11 2.15
C THR A 9 -18.58 0.63 0.87
N ALA A 10 -19.56 0.94 0.01
CA ALA A 10 -19.32 1.68 -1.24
C ALA A 10 -18.62 3.04 -1.02
N LYS A 11 -18.93 3.72 0.10
CA LYS A 11 -18.27 4.98 0.49
C LYS A 11 -16.79 4.79 0.87
N GLN A 12 -16.47 3.68 1.54
CA GLN A 12 -15.08 3.34 1.87
C GLN A 12 -14.27 2.97 0.63
N TYR A 13 -14.88 2.30 -0.36
CA TYR A 13 -14.24 2.04 -1.64
C TYR A 13 -13.93 3.30 -2.44
N ALA A 14 -14.84 4.29 -2.44
CA ALA A 14 -14.65 5.57 -3.14
C ALA A 14 -13.56 6.45 -2.50
N ALA A 15 -13.24 6.21 -1.22
CA ALA A 15 -12.19 6.94 -0.50
C ALA A 15 -10.79 6.31 -0.66
N LEU A 16 -10.67 5.15 -1.33
CA LEU A 16 -9.38 4.50 -1.59
C LEU A 16 -8.65 5.19 -2.75
N SER A 17 -7.32 5.29 -2.64
CA SER A 17 -6.48 5.73 -3.74
C SER A 17 -6.44 4.69 -4.88
N ALA A 18 -6.01 5.11 -6.08
CA ALA A 18 -5.87 4.23 -7.22
C ALA A 18 -4.96 3.02 -6.92
N GLU A 19 -3.83 3.23 -6.23
CA GLU A 19 -2.91 2.17 -5.80
C GLU A 19 -3.57 1.17 -4.83
N GLN A 20 -4.37 1.70 -3.88
CA GLN A 20 -5.09 0.86 -2.93
C GLN A 20 -6.16 0.01 -3.61
N LEU A 21 -6.87 0.57 -4.60
CA LEU A 21 -7.84 -0.17 -5.41
C LEU A 21 -7.16 -1.29 -6.22
N ASP A 22 -6.00 -1.03 -6.81
CA ASP A 22 -5.26 -2.06 -7.54
C ASP A 22 -4.76 -3.19 -6.63
N LYS A 23 -4.33 -2.86 -5.40
CA LYS A 23 -4.01 -3.89 -4.40
C LYS A 23 -5.22 -4.72 -4.01
N VAL A 24 -6.39 -4.12 -3.82
CA VAL A 24 -7.62 -4.87 -3.54
C VAL A 24 -7.98 -5.78 -4.71
N ARG A 25 -7.87 -5.30 -5.96
CA ARG A 25 -8.10 -6.12 -7.16
C ARG A 25 -7.14 -7.29 -7.26
N ALA A 26 -5.84 -7.05 -7.04
CA ALA A 26 -4.83 -8.09 -7.04
C ALA A 26 -5.08 -9.15 -5.95
N ALA A 27 -5.52 -8.71 -4.78
CA ALA A 27 -5.89 -9.61 -3.69
C ALA A 27 -7.12 -10.47 -4.04
N GLN A 28 -8.14 -9.87 -4.66
CA GLN A 28 -9.30 -10.61 -5.17
C GLN A 28 -8.88 -11.65 -6.22
N LEU A 29 -8.03 -11.27 -7.16
CA LEU A 29 -7.56 -12.18 -8.21
C LEU A 29 -6.79 -13.36 -7.63
N LYS A 30 -6.01 -13.16 -6.55
CA LYS A 30 -5.37 -14.26 -5.80
C LYS A 30 -6.39 -15.20 -5.15
N LYS A 31 -7.43 -14.66 -4.51
CA LYS A 31 -8.52 -15.47 -3.92
C LYS A 31 -9.23 -16.31 -4.98
N ASP A 32 -9.56 -15.70 -6.12
CA ASP A 32 -10.20 -16.39 -7.24
C ASP A 32 -9.30 -17.51 -7.78
N GLY A 33 -7.99 -17.27 -7.88
CA GLY A 33 -7.00 -18.28 -8.23
C GLY A 33 -6.96 -19.44 -7.24
N TYR A 34 -6.98 -19.17 -5.92
CA TYR A 34 -7.04 -20.22 -4.91
C TYR A 34 -8.33 -21.02 -4.96
N LYS A 35 -9.46 -20.39 -5.27
CA LYS A 35 -10.75 -21.09 -5.46
C LYS A 35 -10.70 -22.02 -6.67
N ALA A 36 -10.14 -21.55 -7.79
CA ALA A 36 -9.96 -22.39 -8.97
C ALA A 36 -9.05 -23.60 -8.68
N ALA A 37 -7.92 -23.38 -7.99
CA ALA A 37 -7.00 -24.43 -7.58
C ALA A 37 -7.67 -25.45 -6.63
N LEU A 38 -8.48 -24.98 -5.68
CA LEU A 38 -9.25 -25.83 -4.76
C LEU A 38 -10.18 -26.78 -5.53
N GLU A 39 -10.94 -26.26 -6.49
CA GLU A 39 -11.87 -27.07 -7.29
C GLU A 39 -11.12 -28.08 -8.18
N GLU A 40 -9.98 -27.67 -8.75
CA GLU A 40 -9.14 -28.58 -9.53
C GLU A 40 -8.57 -29.71 -8.67
N GLU A 41 -8.06 -29.41 -7.48
CA GLU A 41 -7.52 -30.41 -6.56
C GLU A 41 -8.62 -31.34 -6.02
N LYS A 42 -9.80 -30.81 -5.65
CA LYS A 42 -10.97 -31.62 -5.29
C LYS A 42 -11.34 -32.60 -6.42
N ARG A 43 -11.30 -32.13 -7.68
CA ARG A 43 -11.58 -32.95 -8.86
C ARG A 43 -10.51 -34.04 -9.05
N LYS A 44 -9.21 -33.72 -8.94
CA LYS A 44 -8.13 -34.70 -9.04
C LYS A 44 -8.24 -35.77 -7.96
N LYS A 45 -8.45 -35.38 -6.70
CA LYS A 45 -8.63 -36.32 -5.57
C LYS A 45 -9.87 -37.20 -5.76
N LYS A 46 -10.99 -36.64 -6.24
CA LYS A 46 -12.18 -37.41 -6.60
C LYS A 46 -11.86 -38.52 -7.59
N TYR A 47 -11.23 -38.20 -8.73
CA TYR A 47 -10.89 -39.20 -9.73
C TYR A 47 -9.89 -40.24 -9.24
N ALA A 48 -8.90 -39.84 -8.43
CA ALA A 48 -7.94 -40.76 -7.82
C ALA A 48 -8.63 -41.78 -6.91
N LEU A 49 -9.57 -41.34 -6.06
CA LEU A 49 -10.32 -42.22 -5.17
C LEU A 49 -11.29 -43.14 -5.93
N VAL A 50 -11.88 -42.65 -7.02
CA VAL A 50 -12.72 -43.48 -7.91
C VAL A 50 -11.88 -44.58 -8.55
N ARG A 51 -10.68 -44.25 -9.07
CA ARG A 51 -9.76 -45.24 -9.66
C ARG A 51 -9.30 -46.28 -8.64
N ALA A 52 -9.12 -45.87 -7.38
CA ALA A 52 -8.74 -46.75 -6.28
C ALA A 52 -9.93 -47.53 -5.68
N GLY A 53 -11.16 -47.33 -6.13
CA GLY A 53 -12.35 -48.03 -5.65
C GLY A 53 -12.85 -47.62 -4.25
N ILE A 54 -12.22 -46.62 -3.61
CA ILE A 54 -12.52 -46.19 -2.23
C ILE A 54 -13.34 -44.90 -2.14
N PHE A 55 -13.85 -44.40 -3.28
CA PHE A 55 -14.61 -43.14 -3.35
C PHE A 55 -15.84 -43.07 -2.42
N ARG A 56 -16.51 -44.21 -2.18
CA ARG A 56 -17.71 -44.28 -1.32
C ARG A 56 -17.39 -44.21 0.19
N SER A 57 -16.12 -44.17 0.58
CA SER A 57 -15.73 -44.04 1.98
C SER A 57 -15.70 -42.57 2.42
N CYS A 58 -15.74 -42.33 3.74
CA CYS A 58 -15.59 -40.99 4.33
C CYS A 58 -14.25 -40.29 4.00
N VAL A 59 -13.34 -40.99 3.32
CA VAL A 59 -12.03 -40.47 2.92
C VAL A 59 -12.17 -39.26 1.99
N TYR A 60 -13.14 -39.27 1.06
CA TYR A 60 -13.33 -38.14 0.15
C TYR A 60 -13.78 -36.88 0.90
N GLU A 61 -14.72 -37.02 1.83
CA GLU A 61 -15.24 -35.92 2.65
C GLU A 61 -14.12 -35.31 3.52
N LYS A 62 -13.32 -36.15 4.17
CA LYS A 62 -12.16 -35.70 4.97
C LYS A 62 -11.13 -34.94 4.12
N LEU A 63 -10.85 -35.42 2.91
CA LEU A 63 -9.95 -34.73 1.97
C LEU A 63 -10.53 -33.39 1.50
N CYS A 64 -11.83 -33.34 1.19
CA CYS A 64 -12.49 -32.09 0.82
C CYS A 64 -12.48 -31.07 1.97
N ALA A 65 -12.69 -31.52 3.22
CA ALA A 65 -12.61 -30.67 4.39
C ALA A 65 -11.20 -30.11 4.58
N ALA A 66 -10.17 -30.96 4.49
CA ALA A 66 -8.77 -30.53 4.62
C ALA A 66 -8.38 -29.51 3.53
N LEU A 67 -8.73 -29.76 2.27
CA LEU A 67 -8.48 -28.83 1.17
C LEU A 67 -9.22 -27.49 1.35
N THR A 68 -10.44 -27.53 1.89
CA THR A 68 -11.22 -26.31 2.15
C THR A 68 -10.61 -25.51 3.29
N ALA A 69 -10.14 -26.17 4.36
CA ALA A 69 -9.42 -25.50 5.45
C ALA A 69 -8.12 -24.83 4.98
N GLU A 70 -7.34 -25.49 4.12
CA GLU A 70 -6.12 -24.91 3.54
C GLU A 70 -6.44 -23.67 2.67
N TYR A 71 -7.54 -23.71 1.92
CA TYR A 71 -8.02 -22.55 1.17
C TYR A 71 -8.44 -21.40 2.09
N GLU A 72 -9.16 -21.69 3.18
CA GLU A 72 -9.56 -20.69 4.17
C GLU A 72 -8.35 -20.03 4.83
N GLU A 73 -7.32 -20.80 5.17
CA GLU A 73 -6.07 -20.26 5.73
C GLU A 73 -5.35 -19.33 4.75
N LYS A 74 -5.19 -19.76 3.48
CA LYS A 74 -4.56 -18.94 2.43
C LYS A 74 -5.33 -17.66 2.16
N THR A 75 -6.66 -17.74 2.10
CA THR A 75 -7.51 -16.56 1.90
C THR A 75 -7.50 -15.62 3.10
N ALA A 76 -7.45 -16.16 4.33
CA ALA A 76 -7.28 -15.37 5.54
C ALA A 76 -5.94 -14.61 5.56
N ALA A 77 -4.84 -15.26 5.17
CA ALA A 77 -3.53 -14.60 5.09
C ALA A 77 -3.54 -13.44 4.07
N VAL A 78 -4.13 -13.63 2.88
CA VAL A 78 -4.27 -12.55 1.89
C VAL A 78 -5.14 -11.43 2.43
N ARG A 79 -6.26 -11.75 3.10
CA ARG A 79 -7.16 -10.77 3.71
C ARG A 79 -6.44 -9.95 4.79
N GLN A 80 -5.70 -10.60 5.68
CA GLN A 80 -4.93 -9.94 6.74
C GLN A 80 -3.85 -9.03 6.15
N GLY A 81 -3.10 -9.50 5.15
CA GLY A 81 -2.11 -8.67 4.47
C GLY A 81 -2.70 -7.45 3.78
N LEU A 82 -3.89 -7.60 3.17
CA LEU A 82 -4.61 -6.47 2.58
C LEU A 82 -5.10 -5.47 3.64
N LEU A 83 -5.67 -5.95 4.74
CA LEU A 83 -6.11 -5.09 5.84
C LEU A 83 -4.94 -4.33 6.46
N PHE A 84 -3.80 -4.98 6.67
CA PHE A 84 -2.58 -4.35 7.15
C PHE A 84 -2.12 -3.25 6.18
N TYR A 85 -2.04 -3.56 4.89
CA TYR A 85 -1.67 -2.59 3.87
C TYR A 85 -2.64 -1.40 3.85
N LEU A 86 -3.95 -1.63 3.86
CA LEU A 86 -4.94 -0.56 3.86
C LEU A 86 -4.85 0.30 5.12
N GLN A 87 -4.63 -0.31 6.29
CA GLN A 87 -4.51 0.42 7.55
C GLN A 87 -3.23 1.25 7.63
N TYR A 88 -2.13 0.79 7.02
CA TYR A 88 -0.85 1.48 7.04
C TYR A 88 -0.70 2.48 5.88
N ALA A 89 -1.17 2.15 4.68
CA ALA A 89 -1.21 3.07 3.55
C ALA A 89 -2.26 4.19 3.73
N ALA A 90 -3.28 3.98 4.58
CA ALA A 90 -4.20 5.04 4.99
C ALA A 90 -3.64 5.91 6.13
N LYS A 91 -2.54 5.51 6.78
CA LYS A 91 -1.81 6.46 7.60
C LYS A 91 -1.01 7.33 6.65
N PRO A 92 -1.24 8.66 6.61
CA PRO A 92 -0.18 9.53 6.11
C PRO A 92 1.07 9.16 6.91
N GLU A 93 2.22 9.14 6.25
CA GLU A 93 3.53 9.05 6.89
C GLU A 93 3.59 10.08 8.05
N THR A 94 3.12 9.72 9.23
CA THR A 94 3.35 10.47 10.47
C THR A 94 4.70 10.03 11.01
N SER A 95 5.70 10.08 10.15
CA SER A 95 7.11 9.99 10.48
C SER A 95 7.67 11.41 10.43
N GLY A 96 7.32 12.20 11.46
CA GLY A 96 8.08 13.38 11.86
C GLY A 96 7.86 14.65 11.04
N GLY A 97 6.96 15.49 11.53
CA GLY A 97 6.92 16.91 11.20
C GLY A 97 5.51 17.35 10.81
N THR A 98 4.97 18.30 11.56
CA THR A 98 3.91 19.20 11.08
C THR A 98 4.18 19.51 9.62
N SER A 99 3.32 19.04 8.71
CA SER A 99 3.41 19.34 7.27
C SER A 99 3.70 20.82 7.13
N ALA A 100 4.93 21.18 6.76
CA ALA A 100 5.27 22.58 6.60
C ALA A 100 4.32 23.16 5.54
N GLU A 101 4.01 24.45 5.64
CA GLU A 101 3.03 25.12 4.76
C GLU A 101 3.34 24.98 3.27
N TYR A 102 4.58 24.62 2.92
CA TYR A 102 5.05 24.38 1.56
C TYR A 102 5.01 22.91 1.10
N ALA A 103 4.69 21.95 1.98
CA ALA A 103 4.83 20.53 1.70
C ALA A 103 3.61 19.97 0.95
N ASP A 104 3.70 19.93 -0.38
CA ASP A 104 2.73 19.29 -1.28
C ASP A 104 3.36 18.09 -2.02
N TYR A 105 2.92 16.87 -1.70
CA TYR A 105 3.43 15.64 -2.31
C TYR A 105 2.78 15.30 -3.66
N SER A 106 1.76 16.04 -4.09
CA SER A 106 1.17 15.88 -5.43
C SER A 106 2.07 16.45 -6.54
N LEU A 107 3.00 17.34 -6.16
CA LEU A 107 3.95 18.00 -7.06
C LEU A 107 5.10 17.07 -7.49
N SER A 108 5.63 17.31 -8.70
CA SER A 108 6.84 16.65 -9.20
C SER A 108 8.06 17.05 -8.36
N ALA A 109 9.10 16.23 -8.34
CA ALA A 109 10.26 16.48 -7.48
C ALA A 109 10.92 17.85 -7.75
N THR A 110 10.93 18.30 -9.00
CA THR A 110 11.42 19.63 -9.39
C THR A 110 10.51 20.75 -8.88
N ASP A 111 9.20 20.57 -8.95
CA ASP A 111 8.23 21.57 -8.46
C ASP A 111 8.26 21.69 -6.93
N ARG A 112 8.54 20.60 -6.21
CA ARG A 112 8.73 20.61 -4.75
C ARG A 112 9.91 21.48 -4.33
N VAL A 113 11.04 21.39 -5.06
CA VAL A 113 12.20 22.27 -4.82
C VAL A 113 11.81 23.74 -4.99
N GLN A 114 11.05 24.05 -6.04
CA GLN A 114 10.62 25.43 -6.29
C GLN A 114 9.65 25.94 -5.24
N ALA A 115 8.72 25.09 -4.77
CA ALA A 115 7.78 25.43 -3.69
C ALA A 115 8.52 25.79 -2.39
N VAL A 116 9.52 24.99 -1.99
CA VAL A 116 10.37 25.27 -0.83
C VAL A 116 11.11 26.60 -1.00
N LYS A 117 11.76 26.81 -2.16
CA LYS A 117 12.47 28.06 -2.45
C LYS A 117 11.55 29.26 -2.33
N ASN A 118 10.41 29.23 -3.01
CA ASN A 118 9.44 30.32 -3.00
C ASN A 118 8.92 30.62 -1.59
N TYR A 119 8.65 29.59 -0.78
CA TYR A 119 8.19 29.76 0.60
C TYR A 119 9.23 30.49 1.46
N TYR A 120 10.48 30.04 1.44
CA TYR A 120 11.55 30.64 2.23
C TYR A 120 11.92 32.05 1.75
N HIS A 121 11.83 32.30 0.45
CA HIS A 121 11.98 33.64 -0.15
C HIS A 121 10.86 34.59 0.24
N ALA A 122 9.61 34.12 0.27
CA ALA A 122 8.46 34.93 0.65
C ALA A 122 8.45 35.24 2.17
N LYS A 123 8.92 34.31 2.99
CA LYS A 123 8.86 34.40 4.46
C LYS A 123 10.05 35.15 5.08
N TYR A 124 11.22 35.08 4.45
CA TYR A 124 12.45 35.70 4.97
C TYR A 124 13.10 36.57 3.91
N THR A 125 13.18 37.87 4.21
CA THR A 125 13.80 38.88 3.33
C THR A 125 15.33 38.80 3.36
N ASN A 126 15.92 38.46 4.51
CA ASN A 126 17.36 38.35 4.67
C ASN A 126 17.87 36.94 4.32
N ALA A 127 18.92 36.86 3.51
CA ALA A 127 19.50 35.58 3.08
C ALA A 127 20.03 34.74 4.27
N SER A 128 20.66 35.38 5.26
CA SER A 128 21.17 34.67 6.45
C SER A 128 20.04 34.08 7.29
N GLU A 129 18.97 34.84 7.54
CA GLU A 129 17.81 34.36 8.30
C GLU A 129 17.09 33.22 7.58
N ARG A 130 17.02 33.30 6.25
CA ARG A 130 16.45 32.25 5.41
C ARG A 130 17.22 30.94 5.54
N PHE A 131 18.55 31.00 5.45
CA PHE A 131 19.40 29.82 5.57
C PHE A 131 19.33 29.23 6.99
N ASP A 132 19.34 30.07 8.02
CA ASP A 132 19.20 29.62 9.41
C ASP A 132 17.83 28.99 9.68
N ALA A 133 16.76 29.51 9.08
CA ALA A 133 15.43 28.93 9.17
C ALA A 133 15.34 27.59 8.43
N PHE A 134 15.87 27.51 7.20
CA PHE A 134 15.91 26.28 6.42
C PHE A 134 16.73 25.18 7.10
N LYS A 135 17.86 25.54 7.72
CA LYS A 135 18.72 24.60 8.44
C LYS A 135 18.06 24.01 9.69
N LYS A 136 17.14 24.75 10.31
CA LYS A 136 16.35 24.29 11.48
C LYS A 136 15.12 23.48 11.07
N ASP A 137 14.83 23.39 9.78
CA ASP A 137 13.66 22.68 9.26
C ASP A 137 13.89 21.17 9.25
N THR A 138 13.07 20.45 10.02
CA THR A 138 13.12 18.99 10.10
C THR A 138 12.30 18.30 9.00
N THR A 139 11.46 19.04 8.27
CA THR A 139 10.58 18.52 7.21
C THR A 139 11.20 18.59 5.82
N ALA A 140 12.02 19.61 5.55
CA ALA A 140 12.69 19.79 4.26
C ALA A 140 13.56 18.60 3.81
N PRO A 141 14.34 17.92 4.69
CA PRO A 141 15.15 16.76 4.29
C PRO A 141 14.29 15.60 3.76
N THR A 142 13.20 15.28 4.46
CA THR A 142 12.29 14.19 4.07
C THR A 142 11.46 14.56 2.85
N TYR A 143 11.05 15.83 2.73
CA TYR A 143 10.21 16.30 1.62
C TYR A 143 10.96 16.39 0.28
N LEU A 144 12.21 16.85 0.31
CA LEU A 144 13.05 17.05 -0.88
C LEU A 144 13.87 15.81 -1.24
N GLY A 145 14.15 14.92 -0.28
CA GLY A 145 14.93 13.70 -0.51
C GLY A 145 16.30 14.00 -1.12
N GLU A 146 16.56 13.43 -2.30
CA GLU A 146 17.82 13.60 -3.04
C GLU A 146 18.12 15.07 -3.43
N TYR A 147 17.09 15.92 -3.52
CA TYR A 147 17.23 17.33 -3.89
C TYR A 147 17.51 18.26 -2.69
N TYR A 148 17.54 17.70 -1.47
CA TYR A 148 17.79 18.48 -0.26
C TYR A 148 19.18 19.13 -0.28
N SER A 149 20.23 18.37 -0.65
CA SER A 149 21.61 18.87 -0.69
C SER A 149 21.77 20.05 -1.64
N ALA A 150 21.25 19.93 -2.87
CA ALA A 150 21.29 21.01 -3.86
C ALA A 150 20.53 22.27 -3.40
N THR A 151 19.43 22.09 -2.66
CA THR A 151 18.64 23.20 -2.10
C THR A 151 19.35 23.85 -0.91
N TYR A 152 20.04 23.06 -0.10
CA TYR A 152 20.88 23.54 1.00
C TYR A 152 22.05 24.39 0.48
N ASP A 153 22.76 23.92 -0.55
CA ASP A 153 23.86 24.65 -1.18
C ASP A 153 23.38 25.96 -1.81
N TYR A 154 22.19 25.96 -2.41
CA TYR A 154 21.56 27.16 -2.97
C TYR A 154 21.38 28.26 -1.91
N PHE A 155 20.84 27.92 -0.73
CA PHE A 155 20.68 28.88 0.36
C PHE A 155 22.00 29.23 1.06
N ALA A 156 22.95 28.29 1.13
CA ALA A 156 24.28 28.54 1.69
C ALA A 156 25.07 29.58 0.87
N GLN A 157 24.80 29.69 -0.43
CA GLN A 157 25.36 30.72 -1.31
C GLN A 157 24.73 32.11 -1.13
N GLY A 158 23.76 32.26 -0.21
CA GLY A 158 23.10 33.53 0.09
C GLY A 158 21.98 33.90 -0.89
N ASN A 159 21.42 32.93 -1.61
CA ASN A 159 20.32 33.16 -2.55
C ASN A 159 18.95 33.16 -1.91
#